data_AF-A0A0F8ZRD9-F1
#
_entry.id   AF-A0A0F8ZRD9-F1
#
_cell.length_a   1.000
_cell.length_b   1.000
_cell.length_c   1.000
_cell.angle_alpha   90.00
_cell.angle_beta   90.00
_cell.angle_gamma   90.00
#
_symmetry.space_group_name_H-M   'P 1'
#
loop_
_entity.id
_entity.type
_entity.pdbx_description
1 polymer ?
#
loop_
_entity_poly.entity_id
_entity_poly.type
_entity_poly.pdbx_seq_one_letter_code
_entity_poly.pdbx_strand_id
1 'polypeptide(L)'
;FGSDSGMYSQGFGGGLGFSVRGVEGMTLAKDDGGIVDIKVGLTVNSGTFSESLTVSGIPVSLADAEGIQNVVEDLTPQLGGVLDANGFVIFAADGTASDPSYSFTSRSDAGIYQLVAGDDTVAFTTGGVAAGHFDENQNLHVTNVSQAATISGATSTFGVDDDQTNFLTPQMSFVEDSTQLGKRSGFGYNYGAHYPFMTANDVLTQFWTSAYTAVFKQLRLYTWAPQDVSTPAYSFQQDIDTGMFQIVNGGDDNLRFATSGTEAGRFDEVQNFHVTNDVIADGGTFDTSLTVSGVPVATGTVVDEGQIVFLAQMFG
;
A
#
# COMPACT_ATOMS: atom_id res chain seq x y z
N PHE A 1 52.72 6.48 73.31
CA PHE A 1 52.11 7.41 72.35
C PHE A 1 53.22 7.90 71.43
N GLY A 2 53.03 7.95 70.11
CA GLY A 2 54.00 8.60 69.23
C GLY A 2 54.13 10.08 69.61
N SER A 3 55.24 10.73 69.27
CA SER A 3 55.48 12.15 69.56
C SER A 3 54.35 13.08 69.09
N ASP A 4 53.58 12.62 68.11
CA ASP A 4 52.58 13.44 67.43
C ASP A 4 51.14 13.10 67.86
N SER A 5 50.95 12.38 68.97
CA SER A 5 49.62 12.08 69.51
C SER A 5 49.50 12.56 70.95
N GLY A 6 48.50 13.35 71.25
CA GLY A 6 48.31 13.87 72.61
C GLY A 6 47.16 14.85 72.75
N MET A 7 47.03 15.35 73.98
CA MET A 7 46.08 16.40 74.34
C MET A 7 46.82 17.72 74.39
N TYR A 8 46.24 18.78 73.84
CA TYR A 8 46.81 20.13 73.91
C TYR A 8 45.72 21.15 74.26
N SER A 9 46.11 22.20 74.97
CA SER A 9 45.23 23.35 75.15
C SER A 9 45.24 24.16 73.87
N GLN A 10 44.07 24.46 73.32
CA GLN A 10 43.90 25.56 72.38
C GLN A 10 44.13 26.86 73.19
N GLY A 11 44.75 27.89 72.61
CA GLY A 11 45.25 29.07 73.35
C GLY A 11 44.18 29.95 74.02
N PHE A 12 44.33 31.27 73.94
CA PHE A 12 43.43 32.23 74.59
C PHE A 12 41.99 32.06 74.08
N GLY A 13 41.15 31.42 74.91
CA GLY A 13 39.79 31.01 74.56
C GLY A 13 39.35 29.75 75.32
N GLY A 14 40.29 28.92 75.78
CA GLY A 14 39.99 27.74 76.60
C GLY A 14 39.35 26.63 75.77
N GLY A 15 40.16 25.67 75.34
CA GLY A 15 39.67 24.49 74.65
C GLY A 15 40.65 23.34 74.76
N LEU A 16 40.16 22.12 74.53
CA LEU A 16 40.94 20.90 74.60
C LEU A 16 40.97 20.25 73.23
N GLY A 17 42.15 20.23 72.62
CA GLY A 17 42.42 19.54 71.38
C GLY A 17 42.99 18.14 71.65
N PHE A 18 42.60 17.18 70.82
CA PHE A 18 43.15 15.84 70.77
C PHE A 18 43.73 15.59 69.38
N SER A 19 45.00 15.23 69.30
CA SER A 19 45.64 14.83 68.05
C SER A 19 46.06 13.37 68.07
N VAL A 20 45.99 12.73 66.91
CA VAL A 20 46.52 11.38 66.67
C VAL A 20 47.39 11.44 65.42
N ARG A 21 48.68 11.12 65.57
CA ARG A 21 49.68 11.15 64.48
C ARG A 21 49.75 12.49 63.73
N GLY A 22 49.68 13.60 64.46
CA GLY A 22 49.79 14.95 63.92
C GLY A 22 48.51 15.49 63.28
N VAL A 23 47.43 14.71 63.27
CA VAL A 23 46.11 15.13 62.77
C VAL A 23 45.23 15.46 63.97
N GLU A 24 44.61 16.64 63.95
CA GLU A 24 43.60 17.06 64.93
C GLU A 24 42.34 16.21 64.77
N GLY A 25 42.09 15.33 65.75
CA GLY A 25 40.95 14.42 65.72
C GLY A 25 39.70 15.02 66.37
N MET A 26 39.86 15.85 67.41
CA MET A 26 38.75 16.45 68.12
C MET A 26 39.17 17.74 68.81
N THR A 27 38.32 18.76 68.74
CA THR A 27 38.48 19.99 69.51
C THR A 27 37.21 20.31 70.26
N LEU A 28 37.37 20.50 71.56
CA LEU A 28 36.37 21.03 72.47
C LEU A 28 36.63 22.52 72.63
N ALA A 29 35.77 23.36 72.06
CA ALA A 29 35.80 24.79 72.32
C ALA A 29 34.90 25.11 73.51
N LYS A 30 35.41 25.85 74.49
CA LYS A 30 34.60 26.39 75.57
C LYS A 30 34.32 27.88 75.34
N ASP A 31 33.20 28.35 75.87
CA ASP A 31 32.98 29.77 76.20
C ASP A 31 32.77 29.94 77.71
N ASP A 32 32.35 31.14 78.11
CA ASP A 32 32.05 31.46 79.52
C ASP A 32 30.84 30.69 80.07
N GLY A 33 30.07 29.99 79.22
CA GLY A 33 28.88 29.19 79.56
C GLY A 33 29.07 27.66 79.54
N GLY A 34 30.17 27.14 79.00
CA GLY A 34 30.43 25.69 78.96
C GLY A 34 31.12 25.23 77.68
N ILE A 35 30.91 23.96 77.29
CA ILE A 35 31.37 23.44 75.99
C ILE A 35 30.36 23.92 74.94
N VAL A 36 30.83 24.69 73.97
CA VAL A 36 29.98 25.31 72.93
C VAL A 36 30.01 24.51 71.65
N ASP A 37 31.17 23.95 71.32
CA ASP A 37 31.39 23.29 70.05
C ASP A 37 32.28 22.06 70.25
N ILE A 38 31.88 21.00 69.57
CA ILE A 38 32.62 19.74 69.48
C ILE A 38 32.89 19.49 68.02
N LYS A 39 34.06 19.92 67.56
CA LYS A 39 34.50 19.67 66.20
C LYS A 39 35.29 18.37 66.16
N VAL A 40 34.72 17.33 65.55
CA VAL A 40 35.42 16.07 65.31
C VAL A 40 35.97 16.08 63.89
N GLY A 41 37.30 16.11 63.76
CA GLY A 41 37.99 15.97 62.49
C GLY A 41 38.05 14.51 62.08
N LEU A 42 37.11 14.07 61.24
CA LEU A 42 37.16 12.74 60.62
C LEU A 42 37.94 12.82 59.31
N THR A 43 39.25 12.59 59.38
CA THR A 43 40.05 12.36 58.17
C THR A 43 39.86 10.93 57.71
N VAL A 44 38.99 10.72 56.73
CA VAL A 44 38.74 9.39 56.15
C VAL A 44 39.77 9.15 55.06
N ASN A 45 40.70 8.22 55.30
CA ASN A 45 41.64 7.74 54.29
C ASN A 45 40.87 6.90 53.26
N SER A 46 40.28 7.56 52.25
CA SER A 46 39.82 7.01 50.96
C SER A 46 39.00 5.70 50.97
N GLY A 47 38.34 5.34 52.07
CA GLY A 47 37.43 4.20 52.15
C GLY A 47 36.00 4.64 51.88
N THR A 48 35.26 3.85 51.11
CA THR A 48 33.81 3.98 50.92
C THR A 48 33.10 4.10 52.26
N PHE A 49 32.24 5.12 52.42
CA PHE A 49 31.45 5.27 53.64
C PHE A 49 30.51 4.07 53.79
N SER A 50 30.69 3.31 54.87
CA SER A 50 29.70 2.34 55.32
C SER A 50 28.61 3.09 56.09
N GLU A 51 27.61 3.55 55.34
CA GLU A 51 26.18 3.75 55.66
C GLU A 51 25.68 4.48 56.92
N SER A 52 26.47 4.88 57.92
CA SER A 52 25.97 5.87 58.89
C SER A 52 27.05 6.55 59.72
N LEU A 53 27.14 7.88 59.60
CA LEU A 53 27.75 8.70 60.64
C LEU A 53 26.67 8.92 61.72
N THR A 54 26.68 8.09 62.75
CA THR A 54 25.80 8.31 63.91
C THR A 54 26.51 9.29 64.84
N VAL A 55 26.27 10.60 64.69
CA VAL A 55 26.59 11.56 65.75
C VAL A 55 25.57 11.32 66.86
N SER A 56 25.98 10.61 67.91
CA SER A 56 25.09 10.16 68.98
C SER A 56 24.18 11.29 69.49
N GLY A 57 22.90 11.24 69.13
CA GLY A 57 21.85 12.16 69.60
C GLY A 57 21.30 13.15 68.57
N ILE A 58 21.93 13.35 67.41
CA ILE A 58 21.38 14.17 66.32
C ILE A 58 21.23 13.27 65.08
N PRO A 59 20.01 12.87 64.68
CA PRO A 59 19.83 12.26 63.38
C PRO A 59 20.23 13.29 62.32
N VAL A 60 21.40 13.12 61.72
CA VAL A 60 21.75 13.85 60.50
C VAL A 60 20.86 13.27 59.42
N SER A 61 19.71 13.92 59.21
CA SER A 61 18.82 13.60 58.12
C SER A 61 19.51 13.99 56.82
N LEU A 62 19.97 13.00 56.07
CA LEU A 62 20.39 13.22 54.69
C LEU A 62 19.21 13.64 53.80
N ALA A 63 17.97 13.66 54.31
CA ALA A 63 16.77 14.08 53.58
C ALA A 63 16.78 15.55 53.17
N ASP A 64 17.63 16.39 53.79
CA ASP A 64 17.77 17.80 53.42
C ASP A 64 18.92 18.04 52.41
N ALA A 65 19.68 17.00 52.05
CA ALA A 65 20.50 17.06 50.85
C ALA A 65 19.55 16.86 49.67
N GLU A 66 19.22 17.93 48.96
CA GLU A 66 18.30 17.99 47.80
C GLU A 66 18.75 17.15 46.57
N GLY A 67 19.57 16.12 46.77
CA GLY A 67 19.94 15.12 45.78
C GLY A 67 19.03 13.89 45.88
N ILE A 68 18.71 13.32 44.72
CA ILE A 68 17.91 12.10 44.58
C ILE A 68 18.58 11.00 45.42
N GLN A 69 17.97 10.62 46.56
CA GLN A 69 18.52 9.59 47.45
C GLN A 69 18.48 8.21 46.81
N ASN A 70 17.51 7.99 45.91
CA ASN A 70 17.38 6.74 45.19
C ASN A 70 16.82 7.00 43.79
N VAL A 71 17.52 6.50 42.78
CA VAL A 71 17.04 6.51 41.38
C VAL A 71 15.70 5.78 41.26
N VAL A 72 15.45 4.79 42.13
CA VAL A 72 14.20 4.00 42.16
C VAL A 72 12.97 4.82 42.56
N GLU A 73 13.15 5.96 43.22
CA GLU A 73 12.04 6.86 43.60
C GLU A 73 11.69 7.86 42.49
N ASP A 74 12.55 7.99 41.47
CA ASP A 74 12.25 8.81 40.30
C ASP A 74 11.31 8.03 39.37
N LEU A 75 10.02 8.37 39.44
CA LEU A 75 8.98 7.81 38.57
C LEU A 75 8.94 8.48 37.19
N THR A 76 9.74 9.53 36.98
CA THR A 76 9.88 10.22 35.70
C THR A 76 11.35 10.48 35.40
N PRO A 77 12.21 9.44 35.37
CA PRO A 77 13.63 9.63 35.19
C PRO A 77 13.86 10.34 33.87
N GLN A 78 14.15 11.64 33.96
CA GLN A 78 14.60 12.39 32.82
C GLN A 78 16.04 11.99 32.64
N LEU A 79 16.24 10.96 31.83
CA LEU A 79 17.54 10.51 31.37
C LEU A 79 18.10 11.64 30.48
N GLY A 80 18.58 12.71 31.11
CA GLY A 80 19.11 13.88 30.44
C GLY A 80 20.39 13.51 29.70
N GLY A 81 20.51 13.97 28.45
CA GLY A 81 21.66 13.69 27.60
C GLY A 81 21.51 12.45 26.72
N VAL A 82 22.62 11.97 26.17
CA VAL A 82 22.65 10.66 25.49
C VAL A 82 22.55 9.61 26.59
N LEU A 83 21.51 8.77 26.53
CA LEU A 83 21.35 7.64 27.43
C LEU A 83 22.62 6.78 27.40
N ASP A 84 23.46 6.89 28.43
CA ASP A 84 24.60 6.01 28.61
C ASP A 84 24.12 4.73 29.29
N ALA A 85 23.82 3.73 28.47
CA ALA A 85 23.48 2.40 28.96
C ALA A 85 24.73 1.64 29.49
N ASN A 86 25.87 2.31 29.73
CA ASN A 86 27.14 1.71 30.18
C ASN A 86 27.58 0.51 29.31
N GLY A 87 27.27 0.55 28.02
CA GLY A 87 27.52 -0.55 27.07
C GLY A 87 26.56 -1.74 27.16
N PHE A 88 25.50 -1.66 27.99
CA PHE A 88 24.42 -2.65 27.99
C PHE A 88 23.44 -2.39 26.84
N VAL A 89 22.94 -3.48 26.26
CA VAL A 89 21.86 -3.43 25.26
C VAL A 89 20.53 -3.33 25.99
N ILE A 90 19.67 -2.40 25.56
CA ILE A 90 18.30 -2.29 26.04
C ILE A 90 17.41 -3.11 25.12
N PHE A 91 16.78 -4.14 25.66
CA PHE A 91 15.81 -4.96 24.94
C PHE A 91 14.40 -4.50 25.30
N ALA A 92 13.53 -4.44 24.29
CA ALA A 92 12.09 -4.39 24.52
C ALA A 92 11.58 -5.80 24.88
N ALA A 93 10.54 -5.87 25.70
CA ALA A 93 9.78 -7.11 25.84
C ALA A 93 8.97 -7.38 24.56
N ASP A 94 8.69 -8.65 24.26
CA ASP A 94 7.83 -9.04 23.14
C ASP A 94 6.43 -8.41 23.30
N GLY A 95 5.96 -7.79 22.23
CA GLY A 95 4.65 -7.13 22.17
C GLY A 95 3.65 -7.92 21.34
N THR A 96 2.43 -7.40 21.25
CA THR A 96 1.37 -7.92 20.39
C THR A 96 0.75 -6.78 19.58
N ALA A 97 -0.11 -7.10 18.60
CA ALA A 97 -0.82 -6.06 17.86
C ALA A 97 -1.69 -5.17 18.77
N SER A 98 -2.29 -5.73 19.84
CA SER A 98 -3.10 -4.98 20.82
C SER A 98 -2.30 -4.26 21.90
N ASP A 99 -1.03 -4.63 22.08
CA ASP A 99 -0.13 -4.11 23.11
C ASP A 99 1.33 -4.15 22.59
N PRO A 100 1.74 -3.18 21.76
CA PRO A 100 3.04 -3.20 21.12
C PRO A 100 4.15 -2.81 22.08
N SER A 101 5.33 -3.41 21.91
CA SER A 101 6.52 -3.17 22.75
C SER A 101 6.90 -1.69 22.85
N TYR A 102 6.73 -0.97 21.74
CA TYR A 102 6.89 0.48 21.68
C TYR A 102 5.58 1.09 21.21
N SER A 103 4.89 1.78 22.13
CA SER A 103 3.61 2.43 21.87
C SER A 103 3.69 3.95 22.04
N PHE A 104 2.64 4.65 21.60
CA PHE A 104 2.51 6.08 21.83
C PHE A 104 1.73 6.35 23.12
N THR A 105 2.11 7.39 23.88
CA THR A 105 1.47 7.72 25.17
C THR A 105 -0.05 7.91 25.07
N SER A 106 -0.54 8.44 23.95
CA SER A 106 -1.98 8.65 23.71
C SER A 106 -2.68 7.47 23.02
N ARG A 107 -1.93 6.46 22.56
CA ARG A 107 -2.43 5.31 21.80
C ARG A 107 -1.61 4.06 22.13
N SER A 108 -2.04 3.32 23.14
CA SER A 108 -1.44 2.04 23.51
C SER A 108 -1.68 0.94 22.45
N ASP A 109 -2.59 1.17 21.50
CA ASP A 109 -2.98 0.24 20.44
C ASP A 109 -2.26 0.50 19.10
N ALA A 110 -1.27 1.40 19.09
CA ALA A 110 -0.50 1.77 17.90
C ALA A 110 0.99 1.78 18.23
N GLY A 111 1.82 1.17 17.38
CA GLY A 111 3.24 1.01 17.71
C GLY A 111 4.01 -0.03 16.90
N ILE A 112 5.15 -0.43 17.45
CA ILE A 112 6.09 -1.42 16.89
C ILE A 112 6.19 -2.60 17.85
N TYR A 113 6.13 -3.82 17.31
CA TYR A 113 6.25 -5.07 18.06
C TYR A 113 6.89 -6.18 17.21
N GLN A 114 7.29 -7.27 17.84
CA GLN A 114 7.74 -8.48 17.16
C GLN A 114 6.52 -9.37 16.85
N LEU A 115 6.33 -9.77 15.59
CA LEU A 115 5.11 -10.48 15.18
C LEU A 115 5.04 -11.90 15.77
N VAL A 116 6.18 -12.58 15.76
CA VAL A 116 6.36 -13.94 16.26
C VAL A 116 7.51 -13.93 17.26
N ALA A 117 7.24 -14.35 18.50
CA ALA A 117 8.25 -14.39 19.55
C ALA A 117 9.44 -15.29 19.15
N GLY A 118 10.65 -14.73 19.22
CA GLY A 118 11.89 -15.44 18.90
C GLY A 118 12.26 -15.46 17.41
N ASP A 119 11.60 -14.67 16.56
CA ASP A 119 11.89 -14.55 15.13
C ASP A 119 12.40 -13.14 14.74
N ASP A 120 13.06 -12.98 13.61
CA ASP A 120 13.62 -11.71 13.13
C ASP A 120 12.57 -10.83 12.42
N THR A 121 11.34 -10.78 12.97
CA THR A 121 10.22 -10.01 12.42
C THR A 121 10.01 -8.69 13.15
N VAL A 122 9.71 -7.63 12.39
CA VAL A 122 9.31 -6.33 12.95
C VAL A 122 7.99 -5.92 12.36
N ALA A 123 6.98 -5.78 13.20
CA ALA A 123 5.61 -5.46 12.81
C ALA A 123 5.17 -4.09 13.33
N PHE A 124 4.26 -3.48 12.58
CA PHE A 124 3.58 -2.24 12.91
C PHE A 124 2.11 -2.56 13.19
N THR A 125 1.55 -1.92 14.21
CA THR A 125 0.12 -2.01 14.55
C THR A 125 -0.52 -0.64 14.59
N THR A 126 -1.79 -0.57 14.19
CA THR A 126 -2.62 0.62 14.32
C THR A 126 -4.02 0.21 14.76
N GLY A 127 -4.51 0.73 15.89
CA GLY A 127 -5.85 0.40 16.36
C GLY A 127 -5.99 -1.05 16.86
N GLY A 128 -4.89 -1.66 17.33
CA GLY A 128 -4.86 -3.03 17.84
C GLY A 128 -4.77 -4.11 16.74
N VAL A 129 -4.61 -3.71 15.48
CA VAL A 129 -4.56 -4.60 14.32
C VAL A 129 -3.24 -4.41 13.57
N ALA A 130 -2.61 -5.53 13.18
CA ALA A 130 -1.41 -5.50 12.37
C ALA A 130 -1.64 -4.72 11.06
N ALA A 131 -0.83 -3.69 10.84
CA ALA A 131 -0.86 -2.87 9.63
C ALA A 131 0.10 -3.43 8.57
N GLY A 132 1.25 -3.93 8.99
CA GLY A 132 2.22 -4.60 8.14
C GLY A 132 3.48 -5.02 8.92
N HIS A 133 4.37 -5.77 8.30
CA HIS A 133 5.61 -6.21 8.93
C HIS A 133 6.72 -6.49 7.91
N PHE A 134 7.96 -6.45 8.39
CA PHE A 134 9.12 -7.02 7.71
C PHE A 134 9.36 -8.44 8.22
N ASP A 135 9.57 -9.40 7.31
CA ASP A 135 9.97 -10.76 7.65
C ASP A 135 11.50 -10.91 7.77
N GLU A 136 11.96 -12.10 8.16
CA GLU A 136 13.39 -12.46 8.25
C GLU A 136 14.16 -12.27 6.93
N ASN A 137 13.45 -12.25 5.79
CA ASN A 137 14.00 -12.04 4.45
C ASN A 137 13.88 -10.58 3.99
N GLN A 138 13.53 -9.66 4.89
CA GLN A 138 13.35 -8.23 4.64
C GLN A 138 12.20 -7.89 3.68
N ASN A 139 11.25 -8.80 3.46
CA ASN A 139 10.07 -8.51 2.66
C ASN A 139 9.05 -7.72 3.48
N LEU A 140 8.44 -6.70 2.87
CA LEU A 140 7.32 -5.99 3.46
C LEU A 140 6.00 -6.70 3.15
N HIS A 141 5.32 -7.19 4.18
CA HIS A 141 3.97 -7.71 4.12
C HIS A 141 2.99 -6.66 4.64
N VAL A 142 2.11 -6.13 3.79
CA VAL A 142 1.07 -5.17 4.21
C VAL A 142 -0.25 -5.93 4.42
N THR A 143 -0.88 -5.73 5.58
CA THR A 143 -2.16 -6.39 5.91
C THR A 143 -3.32 -5.45 5.55
N ASN A 144 -4.46 -6.00 5.12
CA ASN A 144 -5.69 -5.25 4.81
C ASN A 144 -5.51 -4.15 3.73
N VAL A 145 -4.82 -4.48 2.64
CA VAL A 145 -4.64 -3.59 1.48
C VAL A 145 -5.97 -3.44 0.72
N SER A 146 -6.88 -2.62 1.24
CA SER A 146 -8.07 -2.17 0.48
C SER A 146 -7.73 -1.03 -0.48
N GLN A 147 -6.57 -0.38 -0.31
CA GLN A 147 -6.02 0.62 -1.22
C GLN A 147 -4.58 0.25 -1.54
N ALA A 148 -4.21 0.27 -2.83
CA ALA A 148 -2.86 -0.02 -3.30
C ALA A 148 -1.83 0.76 -2.46
N ALA A 149 -0.84 0.05 -1.90
CA ALA A 149 0.26 0.67 -1.17
C ALA A 149 0.90 1.74 -2.07
N THR A 150 0.70 3.01 -1.73
CA THR A 150 1.21 4.12 -2.51
C THR A 150 2.66 4.35 -2.10
N ILE A 151 3.59 3.68 -2.78
CA ILE A 151 5.03 3.93 -2.60
C ILE A 151 5.38 5.18 -3.41
N SER A 152 5.30 6.35 -2.77
CA SER A 152 5.65 7.64 -3.39
C SER A 152 7.09 8.03 -3.07
N GLY A 153 7.86 8.41 -4.09
CA GLY A 153 9.19 9.04 -3.91
C GLY A 153 10.39 8.09 -3.95
N ALA A 154 10.18 6.77 -3.99
CA ALA A 154 11.22 5.86 -4.45
C ALA A 154 11.18 5.79 -5.97
N THR A 155 12.33 5.80 -6.65
CA THR A 155 12.46 5.15 -7.97
C THR A 155 12.35 3.65 -7.76
N SER A 156 11.19 3.19 -7.28
CA SER A 156 10.87 1.77 -7.19
C SER A 156 10.61 1.32 -8.62
N THR A 157 11.65 0.83 -9.28
CA THR A 157 11.42 -0.24 -10.25
C THR A 157 10.70 -1.32 -9.47
N PHE A 158 9.41 -1.51 -9.75
CA PHE A 158 8.67 -2.69 -9.35
C PHE A 158 9.33 -3.86 -10.08
N GLY A 159 10.43 -4.35 -9.51
CA GLY A 159 11.10 -5.56 -9.95
C GLY A 159 10.20 -6.69 -9.52
N VAL A 160 9.35 -7.15 -10.43
CA VAL A 160 8.87 -8.53 -10.33
C VAL A 160 10.13 -9.35 -10.50
N ASP A 161 10.69 -9.83 -9.40
CA ASP A 161 11.83 -10.75 -9.42
C ASP A 161 11.32 -12.07 -10.02
N ASP A 162 11.56 -12.24 -11.32
CA ASP A 162 11.09 -13.37 -12.14
C ASP A 162 11.80 -14.69 -11.76
N ASP A 163 12.72 -14.67 -10.78
CA ASP A 163 13.50 -15.84 -10.37
C ASP A 163 12.76 -16.79 -9.40
N GLN A 164 11.54 -16.45 -8.94
CA GLN A 164 10.67 -17.41 -8.25
C GLN A 164 9.86 -18.22 -9.27
N THR A 165 10.54 -19.20 -9.90
CA THR A 165 10.04 -20.16 -10.91
C THR A 165 8.89 -21.09 -10.44
N ASN A 166 8.14 -20.72 -9.40
CA ASN A 166 6.97 -21.46 -8.89
C ASN A 166 5.63 -20.79 -9.22
N PHE A 167 5.58 -20.00 -10.31
CA PHE A 167 4.33 -19.47 -10.88
C PHE A 167 3.62 -20.53 -11.74
N LEU A 168 3.36 -21.72 -11.18
CA LEU A 168 2.42 -22.69 -11.76
C LEU A 168 0.98 -22.27 -11.42
N THR A 169 0.56 -21.14 -11.99
CA THR A 169 -0.80 -20.81 -12.45
C THR A 169 -0.82 -19.32 -12.80
N PRO A 170 -0.96 -18.94 -14.09
CA PRO A 170 -1.03 -17.54 -14.46
C PRO A 170 -2.45 -17.04 -14.18
N GLN A 171 -2.71 -16.61 -12.94
CA GLN A 171 -3.73 -15.58 -12.69
C GLN A 171 -3.01 -14.25 -12.50
N MET A 172 -2.32 -13.78 -13.55
CA MET A 172 -1.95 -12.38 -13.66
C MET A 172 -3.23 -11.58 -13.93
N SER A 173 -3.83 -11.08 -12.86
CA SER A 173 -4.82 -10.01 -12.93
C SER A 173 -4.09 -8.71 -13.30
N PHE A 174 -3.92 -8.47 -14.60
CA PHE A 174 -3.59 -7.13 -15.07
C PHE A 174 -4.77 -6.23 -14.74
N VAL A 175 -4.61 -5.36 -13.75
CA VAL A 175 -5.47 -4.19 -13.59
C VAL A 175 -5.21 -3.31 -14.80
N GLU A 176 -6.10 -3.39 -15.77
CA GLU A 176 -6.14 -2.46 -16.89
C GLU A 176 -6.47 -1.07 -16.34
N ASP A 177 -5.44 -0.23 -16.15
CA ASP A 177 -5.63 1.20 -16.22
C ASP A 177 -6.05 1.53 -17.67
N SER A 178 -7.36 1.59 -17.85
CA SER A 178 -8.07 1.81 -19.13
C SER A 178 -7.76 3.13 -19.85
N THR A 179 -6.73 3.91 -19.44
CA THR A 179 -6.48 5.24 -20.00
C THR A 179 -5.14 5.45 -20.69
N GLN A 180 -4.17 4.52 -20.65
CA GLN A 180 -2.89 4.71 -21.35
C GLN A 180 -2.55 3.63 -22.38
N LEU A 181 -3.07 3.87 -23.60
CA LEU A 181 -2.59 3.30 -24.86
C LEU A 181 -1.10 3.66 -25.08
N GLY A 182 -0.19 2.76 -24.71
CA GLY A 182 1.23 2.95 -24.98
C GLY A 182 2.08 1.71 -24.70
N LYS A 183 1.98 0.68 -25.55
CA LYS A 183 2.87 -0.50 -25.51
C LYS A 183 4.33 -0.05 -25.72
N ARG A 184 5.18 -0.30 -24.74
CA ARG A 184 6.64 -0.21 -24.88
C ARG A 184 7.11 -1.34 -25.80
N SER A 185 7.54 -1.01 -27.02
CA SER A 185 8.27 -1.92 -27.88
C SER A 185 9.71 -2.05 -27.37
N GLY A 186 9.96 -3.05 -26.54
CA GLY A 186 11.32 -3.43 -26.14
C GLY A 186 11.82 -4.60 -26.97
N PHE A 187 12.26 -4.33 -28.20
CA PHE A 187 13.14 -5.26 -28.92
C PHE A 187 14.52 -5.20 -28.26
N GLY A 188 15.06 -6.35 -27.86
CA GLY A 188 16.50 -6.51 -27.70
C GLY A 188 16.93 -7.18 -26.40
N TYR A 189 17.00 -8.50 -26.41
CA TYR A 189 18.18 -9.20 -25.91
C TYR A 189 18.57 -10.30 -26.89
N ASN A 190 19.69 -10.08 -27.57
CA ASN A 190 20.44 -11.11 -28.28
C ASN A 190 20.98 -12.08 -27.23
N TYR A 191 20.32 -13.23 -27.03
CA TYR A 191 21.01 -14.40 -26.52
C TYR A 191 21.62 -15.15 -27.70
N GLY A 192 22.93 -14.93 -27.86
CA GLY A 192 23.76 -15.81 -28.66
C GLY A 192 23.80 -17.19 -28.01
N ALA A 193 22.99 -18.11 -28.55
CA ALA A 193 23.17 -19.53 -28.34
C ALA A 193 23.38 -20.21 -29.70
N HIS A 194 24.60 -20.70 -29.87
CA HIS A 194 24.99 -21.70 -30.85
C HIS A 194 23.98 -22.86 -30.81
N TYR A 195 23.13 -22.98 -31.83
CA TYR A 195 22.47 -24.22 -32.18
C TYR A 195 22.80 -24.57 -33.63
N PRO A 196 23.15 -25.82 -33.93
CA PRO A 196 23.57 -26.21 -35.27
C PRO A 196 22.34 -26.16 -36.19
N PHE A 197 22.46 -25.39 -37.27
CA PHE A 197 21.62 -25.43 -38.47
C PHE A 197 20.26 -26.13 -38.33
N MET A 198 19.30 -25.48 -37.67
CA MET A 198 17.91 -25.76 -37.99
C MET A 198 17.63 -25.10 -39.33
N THR A 199 17.22 -25.90 -40.30
CA THR A 199 16.80 -25.37 -41.60
C THR A 199 15.51 -24.57 -41.39
N ALA A 200 15.20 -23.64 -42.29
CA ALA A 200 13.97 -22.82 -42.19
C ALA A 200 12.67 -23.67 -42.05
N ASN A 201 12.71 -24.96 -42.41
CA ASN A 201 11.60 -25.90 -42.23
C ASN A 201 11.47 -26.45 -40.80
N ASP A 202 12.54 -26.54 -40.03
CA ASP A 202 12.51 -27.10 -38.67
C ASP A 202 11.93 -26.09 -37.67
N VAL A 203 12.26 -24.80 -37.86
CA VAL A 203 11.66 -23.70 -37.10
C VAL A 203 10.19 -23.51 -37.46
N LEU A 204 9.81 -23.71 -38.73
CA LEU A 204 8.41 -23.61 -39.14
C LEU A 204 7.57 -24.76 -38.57
N THR A 205 8.07 -25.98 -38.50
CA THR A 205 7.25 -27.12 -38.06
C THR A 205 7.11 -27.21 -36.53
N GLN A 206 8.11 -26.77 -35.77
CA GLN A 206 8.05 -26.78 -34.31
C GLN A 206 7.21 -25.63 -33.73
N PHE A 207 7.08 -24.49 -34.45
CA PHE A 207 6.18 -23.40 -34.06
C PHE A 207 4.73 -23.57 -34.57
N TRP A 208 4.49 -24.37 -35.61
CA TRP A 208 3.19 -24.37 -36.30
C TRP A 208 2.24 -25.53 -36.00
N THR A 209 2.65 -26.57 -35.27
CA THR A 209 1.82 -27.79 -35.17
C THR A 209 1.14 -28.08 -33.83
N SER A 210 1.33 -27.29 -32.77
CA SER A 210 0.63 -27.54 -31.50
C SER A 210 -0.08 -26.36 -30.83
N ALA A 211 0.03 -25.12 -31.33
CA ALA A 211 -0.73 -23.97 -30.77
C ALA A 211 -1.48 -23.11 -31.81
N TYR A 212 -1.38 -23.45 -33.10
CA TYR A 212 -1.83 -22.55 -34.16
C TYR A 212 -3.35 -22.57 -34.43
N THR A 213 -4.08 -23.59 -33.98
CA THR A 213 -5.56 -23.62 -34.08
C THR A 213 -6.28 -22.81 -33.00
N ALA A 214 -5.59 -22.41 -31.92
CA ALA A 214 -6.19 -21.57 -30.87
C ALA A 214 -5.86 -20.09 -31.05
N VAL A 215 -4.63 -19.75 -31.44
CA VAL A 215 -4.18 -18.35 -31.49
C VAL A 215 -4.69 -17.62 -32.75
N PHE A 216 -4.84 -18.31 -33.88
CA PHE A 216 -5.47 -17.71 -35.08
C PHE A 216 -7.00 -17.78 -35.09
N LYS A 217 -7.61 -18.35 -34.04
CA LYS A 217 -9.05 -18.16 -33.76
C LYS A 217 -9.33 -16.82 -33.06
N GLN A 218 -8.41 -16.31 -32.26
CA GLN A 218 -8.59 -15.02 -31.56
C GLN A 218 -8.01 -13.82 -32.32
N LEU A 219 -7.12 -14.04 -33.28
CA LEU A 219 -6.74 -13.04 -34.28
C LEU A 219 -7.57 -13.16 -35.57
N ARG A 220 -8.80 -13.67 -35.48
CA ARG A 220 -9.82 -13.27 -36.46
C ARG A 220 -10.12 -11.81 -36.17
N LEU A 221 -9.64 -10.93 -37.06
CA LEU A 221 -10.28 -9.68 -37.43
C LEU A 221 -11.72 -9.63 -36.90
N TYR A 222 -11.98 -8.96 -35.78
CA TYR A 222 -13.25 -8.90 -35.03
C TYR A 222 -14.44 -9.56 -35.78
N THR A 223 -14.47 -10.90 -35.85
CA THR A 223 -15.59 -11.58 -36.47
C THR A 223 -16.63 -11.62 -35.38
N TRP A 224 -17.41 -10.54 -35.32
CA TRP A 224 -18.62 -10.49 -34.52
C TRP A 224 -19.35 -11.81 -34.76
N ALA A 225 -19.75 -12.49 -33.69
CA ALA A 225 -20.66 -13.62 -33.81
C ALA A 225 -21.81 -13.19 -34.72
N PRO A 226 -22.31 -14.03 -35.64
CA PRO A 226 -23.41 -13.65 -36.53
C PRO A 226 -24.58 -13.18 -35.67
N GLN A 227 -24.82 -11.88 -35.70
CA GLN A 227 -25.89 -11.18 -35.01
C GLN A 227 -27.07 -11.11 -35.99
N ASP A 228 -28.26 -11.50 -35.56
CA ASP A 228 -29.46 -11.48 -36.38
C ASP A 228 -30.32 -10.24 -36.08
N VAL A 229 -31.52 -10.21 -36.63
CA VAL A 229 -32.47 -9.10 -36.46
C VAL A 229 -32.94 -8.93 -35.01
N SER A 230 -32.90 -10.00 -34.20
CA SER A 230 -33.34 -9.99 -32.79
C SER A 230 -32.26 -9.53 -31.82
N THR A 231 -30.99 -9.55 -32.24
CA THR A 231 -29.85 -9.05 -31.46
C THR A 231 -28.84 -8.33 -32.38
N PRO A 232 -29.04 -7.06 -32.74
CA PRO A 232 -28.14 -6.37 -33.66
C PRO A 232 -26.70 -6.23 -33.13
N ALA A 233 -25.72 -6.16 -34.03
CA ALA A 233 -24.30 -5.99 -33.66
C ALA A 233 -24.01 -4.66 -32.98
N TYR A 234 -24.79 -3.63 -33.31
CA TYR A 234 -24.76 -2.34 -32.64
C TYR A 234 -26.14 -2.02 -32.07
N SER A 235 -26.38 -2.38 -30.82
CA SER A 235 -27.61 -2.08 -30.10
C SER A 235 -27.43 -1.02 -29.01
N PHE A 236 -28.54 -0.50 -28.50
CA PHE A 236 -28.51 0.45 -27.39
C PHE A 236 -28.53 -0.32 -26.06
N GLN A 237 -27.87 0.22 -25.02
CA GLN A 237 -27.65 -0.48 -23.74
C GLN A 237 -28.95 -0.96 -23.04
N GLN A 238 -30.09 -0.35 -23.35
CA GLN A 238 -31.39 -0.66 -22.76
C GLN A 238 -32.40 -1.22 -23.78
N ASP A 239 -31.99 -1.36 -25.03
CA ASP A 239 -32.84 -1.74 -26.16
C ASP A 239 -31.99 -2.65 -27.05
N ILE A 240 -31.98 -3.94 -26.68
CA ILE A 240 -31.07 -4.93 -27.26
C ILE A 240 -31.50 -5.38 -28.65
N ASP A 241 -32.74 -5.06 -29.05
CA ASP A 241 -33.36 -5.47 -30.30
C ASP A 241 -33.55 -4.31 -31.30
N THR A 242 -33.03 -3.12 -30.95
CA THR A 242 -32.91 -1.97 -31.84
C THR A 242 -31.45 -1.66 -32.14
N GLY A 243 -31.07 -1.62 -33.42
CA GLY A 243 -29.67 -1.46 -33.80
C GLY A 243 -29.31 -1.74 -35.25
N MET A 244 -28.00 -1.72 -35.55
CA MET A 244 -27.46 -2.06 -36.89
C MET A 244 -26.92 -3.50 -36.91
N PHE A 245 -27.22 -4.24 -37.98
CA PHE A 245 -26.78 -5.62 -38.17
C PHE A 245 -26.45 -5.95 -39.64
N GLN A 246 -25.71 -7.03 -39.83
CA GLN A 246 -25.44 -7.65 -41.13
C GLN A 246 -25.72 -9.15 -41.02
N ILE A 247 -26.50 -9.70 -41.96
CA ILE A 247 -26.73 -11.15 -42.01
C ILE A 247 -25.53 -11.80 -42.70
N VAL A 248 -24.75 -12.57 -41.94
CA VAL A 248 -23.49 -13.20 -42.42
C VAL A 248 -23.75 -14.39 -43.37
N ASN A 249 -25.01 -14.83 -43.51
CA ASN A 249 -25.39 -15.91 -44.41
C ASN A 249 -25.74 -15.37 -45.80
N GLY A 250 -24.76 -15.23 -46.69
CA GLY A 250 -25.03 -14.97 -48.12
C GLY A 250 -23.94 -14.26 -48.91
N GLY A 251 -23.02 -13.56 -48.24
CA GLY A 251 -22.05 -12.68 -48.93
C GLY A 251 -22.65 -11.35 -49.37
N ASP A 252 -23.84 -11.01 -48.89
CA ASP A 252 -24.49 -9.74 -49.18
C ASP A 252 -23.83 -8.58 -48.42
N ASP A 253 -23.42 -7.54 -49.15
CA ASP A 253 -22.90 -6.27 -48.61
C ASP A 253 -24.04 -5.33 -48.23
N ASN A 254 -24.97 -5.81 -47.41
CA ASN A 254 -26.15 -5.06 -46.97
C ASN A 254 -25.99 -4.55 -45.53
N LEU A 255 -26.14 -3.24 -45.32
CA LEU A 255 -26.26 -2.66 -43.97
C LEU A 255 -27.74 -2.59 -43.59
N ARG A 256 -28.13 -3.27 -42.51
CA ARG A 256 -29.52 -3.35 -42.07
C ARG A 256 -29.71 -2.66 -40.72
N PHE A 257 -30.92 -2.16 -40.49
CA PHE A 257 -31.38 -1.56 -39.24
C PHE A 257 -32.55 -2.39 -38.71
N ALA A 258 -32.53 -2.69 -37.42
CA ALA A 258 -33.62 -3.33 -36.71
C ALA A 258 -34.22 -2.37 -35.67
N THR A 259 -35.52 -2.49 -35.43
CA THR A 259 -36.25 -1.85 -34.32
C THR A 259 -37.17 -2.89 -33.71
N SER A 260 -37.12 -3.08 -32.39
CA SER A 260 -37.96 -4.06 -31.68
C SER A 260 -37.85 -5.49 -32.26
N GLY A 261 -36.64 -5.88 -32.69
CA GLY A 261 -36.35 -7.23 -33.18
C GLY A 261 -36.82 -7.52 -34.61
N THR A 262 -37.25 -6.51 -35.36
CA THR A 262 -37.67 -6.62 -36.78
C THR A 262 -36.86 -5.67 -37.67
N GLU A 263 -36.57 -6.06 -38.92
CA GLU A 263 -35.83 -5.22 -39.87
C GLU A 263 -36.68 -3.99 -40.23
N ALA A 264 -36.19 -2.79 -39.92
CA ALA A 264 -36.84 -1.52 -40.23
C ALA A 264 -36.42 -0.98 -41.60
N GLY A 265 -35.20 -1.30 -42.04
CA GLY A 265 -34.73 -0.95 -43.37
C GLY A 265 -33.30 -1.43 -43.64
N ARG A 266 -32.85 -1.27 -44.89
CA ARG A 266 -31.51 -1.66 -45.32
C ARG A 266 -30.98 -0.80 -46.48
N PHE A 267 -29.66 -0.69 -46.57
CA PHE A 267 -28.96 -0.31 -47.79
C PHE A 267 -28.52 -1.57 -48.52
N ASP A 268 -28.85 -1.69 -49.80
CA ASP A 268 -28.37 -2.79 -50.65
C ASP A 268 -26.98 -2.52 -51.25
N GLU A 269 -26.39 -3.51 -51.91
CA GLU A 269 -25.08 -3.41 -52.57
C GLU A 269 -24.98 -2.30 -53.64
N VAL A 270 -26.13 -1.80 -54.14
CA VAL A 270 -26.21 -0.70 -55.12
C VAL A 270 -26.59 0.62 -54.44
N GLN A 271 -26.51 0.68 -53.10
CA GLN A 271 -26.84 1.85 -52.28
C GLN A 271 -28.32 2.28 -52.33
N ASN A 272 -29.24 1.39 -52.73
CA ASN A 272 -30.67 1.67 -52.59
C ASN A 272 -31.10 1.48 -51.14
N PHE A 273 -31.92 2.38 -50.64
CA PHE A 273 -32.55 2.23 -49.34
C PHE A 273 -33.89 1.49 -49.50
N HIS A 274 -34.00 0.30 -48.91
CA HIS A 274 -35.25 -0.46 -48.82
C HIS A 274 -35.82 -0.27 -47.42
N VAL A 275 -37.07 0.19 -47.32
CA VAL A 275 -37.82 0.19 -46.06
C VAL A 275 -38.59 -1.12 -46.00
N THR A 276 -38.36 -1.90 -44.95
CA THR A 276 -39.03 -3.20 -44.81
C THR A 276 -40.41 -2.96 -44.22
N ASN A 277 -41.40 -3.50 -44.90
CA ASN A 277 -42.77 -3.02 -44.89
C ASN A 277 -43.57 -3.65 -43.74
N ASP A 278 -43.46 -3.08 -42.53
CA ASP A 278 -44.39 -3.39 -41.42
C ASP A 278 -45.21 -2.15 -40.96
N VAL A 279 -45.21 -1.09 -41.77
CA VAL A 279 -45.97 0.15 -41.48
C VAL A 279 -47.36 0.14 -42.14
N ILE A 280 -47.68 -0.83 -43.01
CA ILE A 280 -48.95 -0.83 -43.77
C ILE A 280 -50.12 -1.49 -43.01
N ALA A 281 -49.90 -2.08 -41.83
CA ALA A 281 -50.97 -2.76 -41.09
C ALA A 281 -52.04 -1.81 -40.49
N ASP A 282 -51.80 -0.50 -40.37
CA ASP A 282 -52.71 0.41 -39.66
C ASP A 282 -53.44 1.44 -40.55
N GLY A 283 -53.72 1.10 -41.81
CA GLY A 283 -54.66 1.86 -42.67
C GLY A 283 -54.31 3.34 -42.91
N GLY A 284 -53.09 3.76 -42.57
CA GLY A 284 -52.62 5.14 -42.68
C GLY A 284 -52.29 5.50 -44.12
N THR A 285 -52.94 6.54 -44.63
CA THR A 285 -52.59 7.18 -45.91
C THR A 285 -51.10 7.54 -45.91
N PHE A 286 -50.35 7.10 -46.93
CA PHE A 286 -48.97 7.51 -47.12
C PHE A 286 -48.88 9.04 -47.17
N ASP A 287 -48.03 9.64 -46.34
CA ASP A 287 -47.59 11.02 -46.57
C ASP A 287 -46.67 10.99 -47.80
N THR A 288 -47.18 11.47 -48.93
CA THR A 288 -46.49 11.47 -50.23
C THR A 288 -45.35 12.49 -50.30
N SER A 289 -44.87 13.02 -49.18
CA SER A 289 -43.78 14.00 -49.12
C SER A 289 -42.38 13.42 -49.31
N LEU A 290 -42.24 12.15 -49.73
CA LEU A 290 -40.93 11.57 -50.06
C LEU A 290 -40.42 12.14 -51.38
N THR A 291 -39.78 13.31 -51.31
CA THR A 291 -39.04 13.91 -52.42
C THR A 291 -37.68 13.25 -52.56
N VAL A 292 -37.58 12.21 -53.41
CA VAL A 292 -36.26 11.70 -53.85
C VAL A 292 -35.76 12.61 -54.97
N SER A 293 -34.81 13.49 -54.65
CA SER A 293 -34.03 14.31 -55.59
C SER A 293 -34.83 14.97 -56.75
N GLY A 294 -35.78 15.84 -56.41
CA GLY A 294 -36.24 16.89 -57.33
C GLY A 294 -37.18 16.47 -58.47
N VAL A 295 -37.64 15.21 -58.52
CA VAL A 295 -38.71 14.79 -59.42
C VAL A 295 -39.96 14.48 -58.58
N PRO A 296 -41.09 15.19 -58.78
CA PRO A 296 -42.35 14.83 -58.15
C PRO A 296 -42.73 13.42 -58.58
N VAL A 297 -42.79 12.47 -57.63
CA VAL A 297 -43.29 11.13 -57.92
C VAL A 297 -44.79 11.24 -58.17
N ALA A 298 -45.22 10.90 -59.39
CA ALA A 298 -46.63 10.90 -59.74
C ALA A 298 -47.39 9.94 -58.83
N THR A 299 -48.51 10.41 -58.28
CA THR A 299 -49.39 9.66 -57.37
C THR A 299 -49.90 8.40 -58.07
N GLY A 300 -49.34 7.24 -57.72
CA GLY A 300 -49.85 5.94 -58.10
C GLY A 300 -50.88 5.45 -57.09
N THR A 301 -52.02 4.94 -57.57
CA THR A 301 -53.00 4.24 -56.74
C THR A 301 -52.51 2.80 -56.54
N VAL A 302 -52.48 2.31 -55.30
CA VAL A 302 -52.13 0.91 -55.00
C VAL A 302 -53.28 0.04 -55.51
N VAL A 303 -53.00 -0.81 -56.50
CA VAL A 303 -53.96 -1.79 -57.02
C VAL A 303 -53.50 -3.17 -56.57
N ASP A 304 -53.94 -3.54 -55.38
CA ASP A 304 -53.84 -4.87 -54.77
C ASP A 304 -52.44 -5.34 -54.29
N GLU A 305 -52.48 -6.16 -53.24
CA GLU A 305 -51.33 -6.55 -52.41
C GLU A 305 -50.20 -7.20 -53.24
N GLY A 306 -49.11 -6.45 -53.43
CA GLY A 306 -47.80 -7.02 -53.76
C GLY A 306 -47.07 -6.48 -54.99
N GLN A 307 -47.64 -5.59 -55.80
CA GLN A 307 -46.89 -4.92 -56.88
C GLN A 307 -47.27 -3.45 -57.03
N ILE A 308 -46.30 -2.56 -56.78
CA ILE A 308 -46.41 -1.15 -57.22
C ILE A 308 -46.06 -1.11 -58.72
N VAL A 309 -47.08 -1.08 -59.57
CA VAL A 309 -46.92 -0.88 -61.01
C VAL A 309 -46.82 0.60 -61.29
N PHE A 310 -45.61 1.09 -61.60
CA PHE A 310 -45.44 2.44 -62.12
C PHE A 310 -45.88 2.47 -63.60
N LEU A 311 -47.15 2.82 -63.85
CA LEU A 311 -47.59 3.23 -65.18
C LEU A 311 -47.04 4.62 -65.48
N ALA A 312 -45.90 4.67 -66.16
CA ALA A 312 -45.48 5.89 -66.83
C ALA A 312 -46.48 6.18 -67.96
N GLN A 313 -47.50 7.00 -67.68
CA GLN A 313 -48.29 7.62 -68.75
C GLN A 313 -47.38 8.58 -69.51
N MET A 314 -46.78 8.10 -70.61
CA MET A 314 -46.25 8.98 -71.64
C MET A 314 -47.44 9.68 -72.32
N PHE A 315 -47.78 10.87 -71.83
CA PHE A 315 -48.52 11.83 -72.62
C PHE A 315 -47.52 12.83 -73.23
N GLY A 316 -47.44 12.80 -74.57
CA GLY A 316 -47.09 13.90 -75.49
C GLY A 316 -45.85 14.73 -75.19
#